data_AF-A0A7C3JFB3-F1
#
_entry.id   AF-A0A7C3JFB3-F1
#
_cell.length_a   1.000
_cell.length_b   1.000
_cell.length_c   1.000
_cell.angle_alpha   90.00
_cell.angle_beta   90.00
_cell.angle_gamma   90.00
#
_symmetry.space_group_name_H-M   'P 1'
#
loop_
_entity.id
_entity.type
_entity.pdbx_description
1 polymer ?
#
loop_
_entity_poly.entity_id
_entity_poly.type
_entity_poly.pdbx_seq_one_letter_code
_entity_poly.pdbx_strand_id
1 'polypeptide(L)'
;MSFFPFIRWFWAQTLIASIFLVSLSACSSRTPPAEQRYAPAGDLLDIVKDFQRLAKEDTYRFPIPKDITGVNIMKATLVRLDDYERKNRGQFTDIVQYNRALALERLREYEQAAELYRKVAEGDGRLGREAAKNAEILDNFLRIFERTIPGDDPFKYIAGLDEKVAAWNGLIQKHQGTPYEFLARVEEERIDRAKVAFVEANRARLKEGDQLVLVGYSQLITKHRSSKNIQRYLLDFGDFYVRLAKDYASQYDPEGLAFDFKIFDQFVKSALKLYSEVAQQDGVVEKLEAQGKIEATRGFLEKLTRLNR
;
A
#
# COMPACT_ATOMS: atom_id res chain seq x y z
N MET A 1 -18.86 -104.23 42.15
CA MET A 1 -19.81 -103.17 41.74
C MET A 1 -18.99 -101.90 41.53
N SER A 2 -18.49 -101.67 40.32
CA SER A 2 -19.09 -100.88 39.23
C SER A 2 -18.80 -99.37 39.30
N PHE A 3 -18.02 -98.93 38.29
CA PHE A 3 -18.23 -97.72 37.46
C PHE A 3 -17.86 -96.32 37.99
N PHE A 4 -16.81 -95.74 37.36
CA PHE A 4 -16.74 -94.36 36.81
C PHE A 4 -18.06 -93.99 36.07
N PRO A 5 -18.45 -92.71 35.75
CA PRO A 5 -17.57 -91.62 35.31
C PRO A 5 -18.07 -90.13 35.49
N PHE A 6 -17.33 -89.18 34.87
CA PHE A 6 -17.86 -88.04 34.07
C PHE A 6 -18.29 -86.76 34.87
N ILE A 7 -17.94 -85.49 34.58
CA ILE A 7 -17.81 -84.71 33.33
C ILE A 7 -17.07 -83.36 33.60
N ARG A 8 -16.13 -83.05 32.68
CA ARG A 8 -15.87 -81.78 31.97
C ARG A 8 -16.42 -80.47 32.57
N TRP A 9 -15.55 -79.50 32.90
CA TRP A 9 -15.80 -78.05 32.64
C TRP A 9 -14.61 -77.14 33.05
N PHE A 10 -13.37 -77.40 32.64
CA PHE A 10 -12.25 -76.53 33.11
C PHE A 10 -11.15 -76.18 32.11
N TRP A 11 -11.41 -76.28 30.80
CA TRP A 11 -10.41 -75.96 29.77
C TRP A 11 -10.91 -75.06 28.63
N ALA A 12 -11.80 -74.10 28.93
CA ALA A 12 -12.36 -73.22 27.88
C ALA A 12 -12.39 -71.71 28.20
N GLN A 13 -11.65 -71.24 29.23
CA GLN A 13 -11.71 -69.82 29.62
C GLN A 13 -10.36 -69.08 29.76
N THR A 14 -9.23 -69.71 29.46
CA THR A 14 -7.90 -69.09 29.61
C THR A 14 -7.16 -68.86 28.29
N LEU A 15 -7.87 -68.80 27.15
CA LEU A 15 -7.22 -68.58 25.84
C LEU A 15 -7.79 -67.42 25.00
N ILE A 16 -8.82 -66.71 25.47
CA ILE A 16 -9.42 -65.57 24.74
C ILE A 16 -8.98 -64.20 25.33
N ALA A 17 -8.40 -64.17 26.53
CA ALA A 17 -7.96 -62.92 27.15
C ALA A 17 -6.57 -62.42 26.67
N SER A 18 -5.82 -63.22 25.91
CA SER A 18 -4.43 -62.88 25.54
C SER A 18 -4.26 -62.31 24.12
N ILE A 19 -5.33 -62.23 23.31
CA ILE A 19 -5.27 -61.69 21.94
C ILE A 19 -5.84 -60.26 21.83
N PHE A 20 -6.54 -59.75 22.86
CA PHE A 20 -7.09 -58.39 22.87
C PHE A 20 -6.13 -57.30 23.39
N LEU A 21 -4.93 -57.68 23.85
CA LEU A 21 -3.96 -56.73 24.42
C LEU A 21 -2.79 -56.36 23.48
N VAL A 22 -2.77 -56.89 22.25
CA VAL A 22 -1.68 -56.65 21.29
C VAL A 22 -2.07 -55.66 20.17
N SER A 23 -3.34 -55.26 20.09
CA SER A 23 -3.88 -54.43 18.99
C SER A 23 -3.96 -52.92 19.27
N LEU A 24 -3.46 -52.42 20.42
CA LEU A 24 -3.45 -50.98 20.73
C LEU A 24 -2.09 -50.28 20.59
N SER A 25 -1.05 -51.00 20.16
CA SER A 25 0.18 -50.38 19.67
C SER A 25 -0.01 -49.96 18.21
N ALA A 26 -1.05 -49.16 17.94
CA ALA A 26 -1.09 -48.36 16.75
C ALA A 26 0.13 -47.44 16.81
N CYS A 27 1.09 -47.67 15.92
CA CYS A 27 2.16 -46.75 15.63
C CYS A 27 1.56 -45.39 15.25
N SER A 28 1.28 -44.57 16.26
CA SER A 28 1.19 -43.13 16.09
C SER A 28 2.57 -42.71 15.63
N SER A 29 2.72 -42.52 14.33
CA SER A 29 3.82 -41.77 13.73
C SER A 29 3.70 -40.33 14.23
N ARG A 30 4.03 -40.11 15.51
CA ARG A 30 4.45 -38.81 16.00
C ARG A 30 5.72 -38.51 15.23
N THR A 31 5.59 -37.67 14.21
CA THR A 31 6.69 -36.86 13.73
C THR A 31 7.40 -36.34 14.98
N PRO A 32 8.70 -36.64 15.18
CA PRO A 32 9.40 -36.13 16.34
C PRO A 32 9.20 -34.62 16.35
N PRO A 33 8.86 -34.00 17.50
CA PRO A 33 8.79 -32.55 17.57
C PRO A 33 10.13 -32.04 17.05
N ALA A 34 10.10 -31.12 16.08
CA ALA A 34 11.31 -30.49 15.56
C ALA A 34 12.23 -30.23 16.75
N GLU A 35 13.45 -30.80 16.73
CA GLU A 35 14.35 -30.75 17.90
C GLU A 35 14.29 -29.32 18.44
N GLN A 36 13.93 -29.13 19.72
CA GLN A 36 13.61 -27.80 20.29
C GLN A 36 14.70 -26.75 19.98
N ARG A 37 15.92 -27.22 19.73
CA ARG A 37 17.07 -26.47 19.23
C ARG A 37 16.83 -25.68 17.93
N TYR A 38 16.00 -26.19 17.01
CA TYR A 38 15.68 -25.54 15.73
C TYR A 38 14.36 -24.77 15.74
N ALA A 39 13.58 -24.84 16.83
CA ALA A 39 12.31 -24.11 16.92
C ALA A 39 12.45 -22.60 16.66
N PRO A 40 13.47 -21.90 17.20
CA PRO A 40 13.67 -20.48 16.89
C PRO A 40 13.97 -20.21 15.40
N ALA A 41 14.65 -21.11 14.71
CA ALA A 41 14.93 -20.95 13.28
C ALA A 41 13.67 -21.22 12.43
N GLY A 42 12.87 -22.22 12.82
CA GLY A 42 11.58 -22.53 12.17
C GLY A 42 10.58 -21.38 12.30
N ASP A 43 10.40 -20.87 13.52
CA ASP A 43 9.49 -19.73 13.80
C ASP A 43 9.88 -18.49 12.99
N LEU A 44 11.19 -18.18 12.91
CA LEU A 44 11.67 -17.04 12.14
C LEU A 44 11.45 -17.23 10.63
N LEU A 45 11.70 -18.43 10.11
CA LEU A 45 11.47 -18.75 8.71
C LEU A 45 10.00 -18.60 8.34
N ASP A 46 9.09 -19.01 9.21
CA ASP A 46 7.65 -18.85 9.02
C ASP A 46 7.21 -17.39 8.95
N ILE A 47 7.86 -16.49 9.69
CA ILE A 47 7.60 -15.06 9.63
C ILE A 47 8.16 -14.46 8.33
N VAL A 48 9.39 -14.83 7.97
CA VAL A 48 10.15 -14.18 6.90
C VAL A 48 9.72 -14.64 5.52
N LYS A 49 9.29 -15.90 5.35
CA LYS A 49 8.93 -16.47 4.02
C LYS A 49 7.79 -15.71 3.32
N ASP A 50 6.72 -15.38 4.05
CA ASP A 50 5.55 -14.70 3.48
C ASP A 50 5.91 -13.26 3.10
N PHE A 51 6.71 -12.63 3.95
CA PHE A 51 7.19 -11.27 3.78
C PHE A 51 8.15 -11.13 2.58
N GLN A 52 9.14 -12.03 2.44
CA GLN A 52 10.17 -11.92 1.40
C GLN A 52 9.60 -11.94 -0.02
N ARG A 53 8.53 -12.73 -0.25
CA ARG A 53 7.84 -12.74 -1.54
C ARG A 53 7.25 -11.38 -1.88
N LEU A 54 6.68 -10.70 -0.89
CA LEU A 54 5.91 -9.47 -1.06
C LEU A 54 6.76 -8.20 -0.91
N ALA A 55 7.92 -8.30 -0.27
CA ALA A 55 8.82 -7.17 -0.01
C ALA A 55 9.38 -6.53 -1.29
N LYS A 56 9.35 -7.24 -2.42
CA LYS A 56 9.86 -6.76 -3.72
C LYS A 56 8.76 -6.31 -4.69
N GLU A 57 7.50 -6.32 -4.26
CA GLU A 57 6.40 -5.93 -5.13
C GLU A 57 6.45 -4.46 -5.53
N ASP A 58 5.88 -4.18 -6.70
CA ASP A 58 5.74 -2.83 -7.24
C ASP A 58 4.70 -2.05 -6.44
N THR A 59 5.15 -1.45 -5.34
CA THR A 59 4.33 -0.61 -4.45
C THR A 59 3.86 0.68 -5.10
N TYR A 60 4.32 1.02 -6.31
CA TYR A 60 3.82 2.18 -7.05
C TYR A 60 2.54 1.82 -7.83
N ARG A 61 2.53 0.66 -8.49
CA ARG A 61 1.38 0.16 -9.26
C ARG A 61 0.34 -0.56 -8.41
N PHE A 62 0.77 -1.19 -7.31
CA PHE A 62 -0.08 -2.02 -6.49
C PHE A 62 -0.15 -1.51 -5.04
N PRO A 63 -1.32 -1.61 -4.38
CA PRO A 63 -1.43 -1.33 -2.97
C PRO A 63 -0.59 -2.31 -2.15
N ILE A 64 -0.20 -1.91 -0.94
CA ILE A 64 0.53 -2.80 -0.05
C ILE A 64 -0.34 -4.04 0.23
N PRO A 65 0.20 -5.26 0.06
CA PRO A 65 -0.53 -6.49 0.30
C PRO A 65 -1.16 -6.54 1.69
N LYS A 66 -2.37 -7.10 1.73
CA LYS A 66 -3.12 -7.37 2.94
C LYS A 66 -3.22 -8.87 3.15
N ASP A 67 -3.20 -9.31 4.40
CA ASP A 67 -3.48 -10.70 4.74
C ASP A 67 -4.99 -11.01 4.65
N ILE A 68 -5.37 -12.25 4.98
CA ILE A 68 -6.76 -12.72 4.96
C ILE A 68 -7.69 -11.92 5.89
N THR A 69 -7.15 -11.21 6.88
CA THR A 69 -7.90 -10.36 7.81
C THR A 69 -7.98 -8.92 7.35
N GLY A 70 -7.35 -8.59 6.21
CA GLY A 70 -7.26 -7.22 5.69
C GLY A 70 -6.13 -6.39 6.30
N VAL A 71 -5.26 -6.99 7.12
CA VAL A 71 -4.15 -6.28 7.79
C VAL A 71 -2.96 -6.17 6.83
N ASN A 72 -2.31 -5.00 6.82
CA ASN A 72 -1.11 -4.76 6.03
C ASN A 72 0.01 -5.73 6.43
N ILE A 73 0.50 -6.52 5.46
CA ILE A 73 1.47 -7.59 5.73
C ILE A 73 2.77 -7.04 6.31
N MET A 74 3.25 -5.87 5.87
CA MET A 74 4.48 -5.26 6.41
C MET A 74 4.32 -4.94 7.89
N LYS A 75 3.16 -4.40 8.30
CA LYS A 75 2.85 -4.12 9.72
C LYS A 75 2.73 -5.41 10.52
N ALA A 76 2.06 -6.43 9.98
CA ALA A 76 1.95 -7.73 10.63
C ALA A 76 3.33 -8.38 10.84
N THR A 77 4.23 -8.26 9.86
CA THR A 77 5.62 -8.74 9.98
C THR A 77 6.37 -8.05 11.11
N LEU A 78 6.27 -6.73 11.26
CA LEU A 78 6.91 -6.00 12.37
C LEU A 78 6.46 -6.54 13.73
N VAL A 79 5.16 -6.71 13.93
CA VAL A 79 4.61 -7.27 15.17
C VAL A 79 5.12 -8.69 15.43
N ARG A 80 5.14 -9.53 14.40
CA ARG A 80 5.63 -10.92 14.51
C ARG A 80 7.13 -10.98 14.84
N LEU A 81 7.94 -10.08 14.26
CA LEU A 81 9.37 -9.98 14.57
C LEU A 81 9.61 -9.46 16.00
N ASP A 82 8.81 -8.52 16.48
CA ASP A 82 8.87 -8.04 17.86
C ASP A 82 8.53 -9.14 18.87
N ASP A 83 7.47 -9.92 18.59
CA ASP A 83 7.09 -11.07 19.40
C ASP A 83 8.14 -12.19 19.38
N TYR A 84 8.76 -12.41 18.20
CA TYR A 84 9.86 -13.35 18.05
C TYR A 84 11.07 -12.96 18.91
N GLU A 85 11.54 -11.72 18.80
CA GLU A 85 12.68 -11.21 19.57
C GLU A 85 12.41 -11.27 21.07
N ARG A 86 11.17 -11.02 21.51
CA ARG A 86 10.79 -11.12 22.93
C ARG A 86 10.96 -12.54 23.47
N LYS A 87 10.65 -13.56 22.65
CA LYS A 87 10.73 -14.98 22.99
C LYS A 87 12.14 -15.56 22.82
N ASN A 88 12.89 -15.09 21.81
CA ASN A 88 14.18 -15.64 21.38
C ASN A 88 15.29 -14.57 21.41
N ARG A 89 15.44 -13.87 22.54
CA ARG A 89 16.33 -12.69 22.67
C ARG A 89 17.74 -12.95 22.18
N GLY A 90 18.24 -12.07 21.31
CA GLY A 90 19.62 -12.11 20.81
C GLY A 90 19.91 -13.24 19.80
N GLN A 91 18.90 -14.02 19.41
CA GLN A 91 19.05 -15.02 18.36
C GLN A 91 18.74 -14.40 16.99
N PHE A 92 19.60 -14.67 16.00
CA PHE A 92 19.44 -14.21 14.62
C PHE A 92 19.20 -12.71 14.49
N THR A 93 19.83 -11.91 15.36
CA THR A 93 19.60 -10.47 15.44
C THR A 93 19.85 -9.76 14.11
N ASP A 94 20.84 -10.19 13.33
CA ASP A 94 21.09 -9.65 11.98
C ASP A 94 19.89 -9.87 11.03
N ILE A 95 19.33 -11.08 11.01
CA ILE A 95 18.15 -11.42 10.19
C ILE A 95 16.91 -10.66 10.68
N VAL A 96 16.68 -10.62 11.99
CA VAL A 96 15.51 -9.91 12.57
C VAL A 96 15.57 -8.43 12.23
N GLN A 97 16.71 -7.77 12.48
CA GLN A 97 16.85 -6.33 12.24
C GLN A 97 16.81 -5.99 10.75
N TYR A 98 17.40 -6.83 9.89
CA TYR A 98 17.34 -6.63 8.44
C TYR A 98 15.92 -6.71 7.90
N ASN A 99 15.14 -7.71 8.33
CA ASN A 99 13.74 -7.84 7.89
C ASN A 99 12.85 -6.75 8.50
N ARG A 100 13.15 -6.29 9.72
CA ARG A 100 12.50 -5.11 10.32
C ARG A 100 12.76 -3.85 9.48
N ALA A 101 14.01 -3.61 9.08
CA ALA A 101 14.38 -2.51 8.21
C ALA A 101 13.64 -2.58 6.86
N LEU A 102 13.61 -3.76 6.23
CA LEU A 102 12.92 -3.94 4.96
C LEU A 102 11.41 -3.70 5.07
N ALA A 103 10.77 -4.11 6.16
CA ALA A 103 9.34 -3.85 6.37
C ALA A 103 9.06 -2.36 6.59
N LEU A 104 9.90 -1.67 7.37
CA LEU A 104 9.82 -0.22 7.59
C LEU A 104 10.05 0.57 6.30
N GLU A 105 11.00 0.14 5.48
CA GLU A 105 11.25 0.72 4.16
C GLU A 105 10.01 0.64 3.26
N ARG A 106 9.33 -0.51 3.22
CA ARG A 106 8.09 -0.68 2.44
C ARG A 106 6.92 0.11 3.02
N LEU A 107 6.97 0.44 4.32
CA LEU A 107 6.06 1.36 4.99
C LEU A 107 6.49 2.82 4.88
N ARG A 108 7.66 3.08 4.25
CA ARG A 108 8.23 4.40 3.99
C ARG A 108 8.71 5.14 5.23
N GLU A 109 9.00 4.38 6.28
CA GLU A 109 9.69 4.85 7.49
C GLU A 109 11.21 4.79 7.24
N TYR A 110 11.68 5.59 6.28
CA TYR A 110 13.03 5.47 5.73
C TYR A 110 14.14 5.76 6.75
N GLU A 111 13.92 6.69 7.67
CA GLU A 111 14.90 7.04 8.71
C GLU A 111 15.16 5.84 9.62
N GLN A 112 14.10 5.25 10.18
CA GLN A 112 14.20 4.06 11.04
C GLN A 112 14.75 2.86 10.25
N ALA A 113 14.35 2.68 8.99
CA ALA A 113 14.89 1.62 8.15
C ALA A 113 16.40 1.78 7.90
N ALA A 114 16.87 3.00 7.59
CA ALA A 114 18.28 3.29 7.37
C ALA A 114 19.13 3.06 8.64
N GLU A 115 18.64 3.47 9.80
CA GLU A 115 19.30 3.18 11.09
C GLU A 115 19.46 1.69 11.35
N LEU A 116 18.42 0.90 11.11
CA LEU A 116 18.47 -0.54 11.29
C LEU A 116 19.41 -1.21 10.27
N TYR A 117 19.40 -0.76 9.02
CA TYR A 117 20.34 -1.24 8.02
C TYR A 117 21.79 -0.92 8.40
N ARG A 118 22.09 0.28 8.92
CA ARG A 118 23.42 0.63 9.42
C ARG A 118 23.86 -0.28 10.57
N LYS A 119 22.98 -0.55 11.55
CA LYS A 119 23.26 -1.51 12.64
C LYS A 119 23.54 -2.91 12.13
N VAL A 120 22.83 -3.38 11.11
CA VAL A 120 23.10 -4.70 10.48
C VAL A 120 24.43 -4.68 9.72
N ALA A 121 24.76 -3.57 9.06
CA ALA A 121 26.01 -3.39 8.32
C ALA A 121 27.26 -3.37 9.21
N GLU A 122 27.15 -2.88 10.44
CA GLU A 122 28.22 -2.87 11.44
C GLU A 122 28.52 -4.28 11.99
N GLY A 123 27.59 -5.23 11.87
CA GLY A 123 27.78 -6.60 12.33
C GLY A 123 28.53 -7.48 11.33
N ASP A 124 29.15 -8.56 11.82
CA ASP A 124 29.87 -9.56 11.00
C ASP A 124 28.93 -10.53 10.23
N GLY A 125 27.64 -10.21 10.14
CA GLY A 125 26.61 -11.04 9.52
C GLY A 125 26.68 -11.06 7.99
N ARG A 126 26.14 -12.13 7.37
CA ARG A 126 26.09 -12.27 5.89
C ARG A 126 25.29 -11.18 5.20
N LEU A 127 24.39 -10.53 5.93
CA LEU A 127 23.52 -9.46 5.43
C LEU A 127 24.18 -8.08 5.46
N GLY A 128 25.35 -7.92 6.09
CA GLY A 128 25.95 -6.60 6.33
C GLY A 128 26.23 -5.80 5.05
N ARG A 129 26.73 -6.45 3.98
CA ARG A 129 26.99 -5.78 2.69
C ARG A 129 25.72 -5.27 2.01
N GLU A 130 24.66 -6.07 2.01
CA GLU A 130 23.39 -5.67 1.40
C GLU A 130 22.72 -4.58 2.25
N ALA A 131 22.79 -4.69 3.58
CA ALA A 131 22.31 -3.68 4.50
C ALA A 131 23.02 -2.34 4.30
N ALA A 132 24.36 -2.33 4.16
CA ALA A 132 25.13 -1.12 3.89
C ALA A 132 24.67 -0.42 2.60
N LYS A 133 24.47 -1.20 1.53
CA LYS A 133 23.95 -0.69 0.26
C LYS A 133 22.54 -0.11 0.40
N ASN A 134 21.66 -0.80 1.11
CA ASN A 134 20.28 -0.33 1.32
C ASN A 134 20.27 0.97 2.14
N ALA A 135 21.08 1.05 3.21
CA ALA A 135 21.25 2.28 3.99
C ALA A 135 21.70 3.45 3.12
N GLU A 136 22.71 3.26 2.26
CA GLU A 136 23.19 4.32 1.36
C GLU A 136 22.08 4.82 0.41
N ILE A 137 21.23 3.92 -0.09
CA ILE A 137 20.09 4.28 -0.94
C ILE A 137 19.08 5.12 -0.14
N LEU A 138 18.74 4.70 1.08
CA LEU A 138 17.80 5.44 1.93
C LEU A 138 18.37 6.79 2.38
N ASP A 139 19.67 6.89 2.63
CA ASP A 139 20.33 8.18 2.92
C ASP A 139 20.18 9.15 1.74
N ASN A 140 20.23 8.66 0.50
CA ASN A 140 19.94 9.50 -0.68
C ASN A 140 18.47 9.96 -0.73
N PHE A 141 17.52 9.14 -0.27
CA PHE A 141 16.12 9.53 -0.14
C PHE A 141 15.97 10.64 0.92
N LEU A 142 16.55 10.43 2.10
CA LEU A 142 16.50 11.37 3.23
C LEU A 142 17.09 12.74 2.85
N ARG A 143 18.20 12.78 2.10
CA ARG A 143 18.76 14.03 1.56
C ARG A 143 17.79 14.83 0.70
N ILE A 144 16.86 14.19 -0.02
CA ILE A 144 15.83 14.89 -0.80
C ILE A 144 14.73 15.42 0.13
N PHE A 145 14.35 14.64 1.15
CA PHE A 145 13.39 15.09 2.16
C PHE A 145 13.87 16.32 2.91
N GLU A 146 15.13 16.33 3.34
CA GLU A 146 15.78 17.42 4.10
C GLU A 146 15.89 18.74 3.33
N ARG A 147 15.78 18.73 1.99
CA ARG A 147 15.80 19.98 1.21
C ARG A 147 14.65 20.87 1.63
N THR A 148 14.97 22.05 2.13
CA THR A 148 14.00 23.06 2.51
C THR A 148 13.38 23.67 1.27
N ILE A 149 12.05 23.79 1.25
CA ILE A 149 11.33 24.51 0.20
C ILE A 149 11.01 25.90 0.75
N PRO A 150 11.43 26.99 0.08
CA PRO A 150 11.05 28.33 0.50
C PRO A 150 9.52 28.47 0.51
N GLY A 151 8.96 28.86 1.66
CA GLY A 151 7.51 29.02 1.85
C GLY A 151 7.04 30.48 1.84
N ASP A 152 7.96 31.43 1.68
CA ASP A 152 7.72 32.87 1.70
C ASP A 152 7.05 33.39 0.41
N ASP A 153 7.31 32.74 -0.72
CA ASP A 153 6.79 33.12 -2.02
C ASP A 153 6.20 31.90 -2.76
N PRO A 154 4.95 31.99 -3.29
CA PRO A 154 4.32 30.89 -4.01
C PRO A 154 5.11 30.36 -5.22
N PHE A 155 5.82 31.24 -5.94
CA PHE A 155 6.59 30.81 -7.12
C PHE A 155 7.88 30.11 -6.70
N LYS A 156 8.57 30.61 -5.66
CA LYS A 156 9.72 29.90 -5.05
C LYS A 156 9.30 28.54 -4.48
N TYR A 157 8.12 28.46 -3.88
CA TYR A 157 7.59 27.19 -3.37
C TYR A 157 7.39 26.18 -4.50
N ILE A 158 6.76 26.59 -5.61
CA ILE A 158 6.60 25.73 -6.79
C ILE A 158 7.95 25.32 -7.38
N ALA A 159 8.89 26.26 -7.50
CA ALA A 159 10.24 25.96 -8.02
C ALA A 159 10.97 24.94 -7.12
N GLY A 160 10.87 25.07 -5.79
CA GLY A 160 11.48 24.11 -4.87
C GLY A 160 10.82 22.73 -4.91
N LEU A 161 9.51 22.64 -5.21
CA LEU A 161 8.86 21.37 -5.50
C LEU A 161 9.40 20.75 -6.81
N ASP A 162 9.58 21.56 -7.86
CA ASP A 162 10.13 21.10 -9.14
C ASP A 162 11.57 20.58 -9.01
N GLU A 163 12.40 21.24 -8.19
CA GLU A 163 13.74 20.75 -7.85
C GLU A 163 13.72 19.41 -7.11
N LYS A 164 12.76 19.21 -6.19
CA LYS A 164 12.57 17.90 -5.53
C LYS A 164 12.12 16.84 -6.52
N VAL A 165 11.19 17.14 -7.43
CA VAL A 165 10.76 16.23 -8.50
C VAL A 165 11.94 15.85 -9.39
N ALA A 166 12.79 16.81 -9.77
CA ALA A 166 13.99 16.54 -10.56
C ALA A 166 14.98 15.62 -9.80
N ALA A 167 15.15 15.82 -8.49
CA ALA A 167 15.99 14.97 -7.66
C ALA A 167 15.46 13.53 -7.57
N TRP A 168 14.15 13.36 -7.39
CA TRP A 168 13.51 12.05 -7.41
C TRP A 168 13.64 11.36 -8.76
N ASN A 169 13.48 12.10 -9.86
CA ASN A 169 13.72 11.58 -11.22
C ASN A 169 15.15 11.03 -11.39
N GLY A 170 16.14 11.72 -10.83
CA GLY A 170 17.52 11.21 -10.80
C GLY A 170 17.65 9.85 -10.09
N LEU A 171 16.95 9.67 -8.96
CA LEU A 171 16.95 8.37 -8.25
C LEU A 171 16.14 7.29 -8.98
N ILE A 172 15.01 7.65 -9.60
CA ILE A 172 14.20 6.74 -10.42
C ILE A 172 15.06 6.17 -11.56
N GLN A 173 15.81 7.03 -12.26
CA GLN A 173 16.72 6.59 -13.33
C GLN A 173 17.86 5.73 -12.78
N LYS A 174 18.51 6.15 -11.69
CA LYS A 174 19.62 5.41 -11.06
C LYS A 174 19.21 4.00 -10.61
N HIS A 175 17.97 3.84 -10.15
CA HIS A 175 17.47 2.61 -9.55
C HIS A 175 16.49 1.84 -10.45
N GLN A 176 16.46 2.13 -11.74
CA GLN A 176 15.54 1.53 -12.70
C GLN A 176 15.57 -0.01 -12.64
N GLY A 177 14.40 -0.63 -12.63
CA GLY A 177 14.22 -2.08 -12.55
C GLY A 177 14.42 -2.68 -11.15
N THR A 178 14.65 -1.86 -10.13
CA THR A 178 14.80 -2.31 -8.73
C THR A 178 13.60 -1.90 -7.88
N PRO A 179 13.36 -2.55 -6.72
CA PRO A 179 12.30 -2.15 -5.79
C PRO A 179 12.39 -0.70 -5.28
N TYR A 180 13.56 -0.05 -5.42
CA TYR A 180 13.77 1.35 -5.06
C TYR A 180 13.24 2.32 -6.11
N GLU A 181 13.16 1.91 -7.39
CA GLU A 181 12.46 2.70 -8.42
C GLU A 181 11.03 2.97 -7.98
N PHE A 182 10.33 1.93 -7.52
CA PHE A 182 8.91 2.02 -7.14
C PHE A 182 8.71 2.94 -5.94
N LEU A 183 9.58 2.85 -4.93
CA LEU A 183 9.53 3.75 -3.78
C LEU A 183 9.79 5.20 -4.20
N ALA A 184 10.83 5.45 -5.01
CA ALA A 184 11.14 6.78 -5.51
C ALA A 184 9.98 7.38 -6.35
N ARG A 185 9.30 6.57 -7.18
CA ARG A 185 8.10 7.01 -7.92
C ARG A 185 6.94 7.38 -7.01
N VAL A 186 6.73 6.65 -5.91
CA VAL A 186 5.70 7.00 -4.91
C VAL A 186 6.03 8.33 -4.22
N GLU A 187 7.31 8.61 -3.95
CA GLU A 187 7.71 9.90 -3.38
C GLU A 187 7.58 11.04 -4.39
N GLU A 188 8.02 10.83 -5.63
CA GLU A 188 7.85 11.80 -6.72
C GLU A 188 6.37 12.19 -6.90
N GLU A 189 5.50 11.19 -7.03
CA GLU A 189 4.06 11.37 -7.23
C GLU A 189 3.42 12.20 -6.11
N ARG A 190 3.88 12.04 -4.86
CA ARG A 190 3.39 12.88 -3.74
C ARG A 190 3.78 14.34 -3.90
N ILE A 191 4.97 14.62 -4.40
CA ILE A 191 5.42 15.99 -4.64
C ILE A 191 4.63 16.60 -5.80
N ASP A 192 4.42 15.86 -6.89
CA ASP A 192 3.58 16.33 -8.00
C ASP A 192 2.13 16.58 -7.55
N ARG A 193 1.55 15.69 -6.74
CA ARG A 193 0.20 15.91 -6.18
C ARG A 193 0.16 17.13 -5.26
N ALA A 194 1.18 17.33 -4.43
CA ALA A 194 1.29 18.50 -3.56
C ALA A 194 1.41 19.80 -4.36
N LYS A 195 2.12 19.79 -5.49
CA LYS A 195 2.20 20.92 -6.42
C LYS A 195 0.82 21.28 -6.97
N VAL A 196 0.06 20.30 -7.48
CA VAL A 196 -1.30 20.54 -7.98
C VAL A 196 -2.21 21.09 -6.88
N ALA A 197 -2.17 20.50 -5.68
CA ALA A 197 -2.97 20.95 -4.55
C ALA A 197 -2.62 22.39 -4.12
N PHE A 198 -1.34 22.75 -4.15
CA PHE A 198 -0.89 24.09 -3.83
C PHE A 198 -1.39 25.13 -4.85
N VAL A 199 -1.29 24.82 -6.15
CA VAL A 199 -1.80 25.69 -7.22
C VAL A 199 -3.32 25.85 -7.10
N GLU A 200 -4.03 24.76 -6.81
CA GLU A 200 -5.49 24.77 -6.60
C GLU A 200 -5.89 25.65 -5.41
N ALA A 201 -5.21 25.51 -4.28
CA ALA A 201 -5.48 26.30 -3.08
C ALA A 201 -5.20 27.80 -3.28
N ASN A 202 -4.29 28.15 -4.20
CA ASN A 202 -3.87 29.54 -4.46
C ASN A 202 -4.41 30.10 -5.78
N ARG A 203 -5.27 29.36 -6.51
CA ARG A 203 -5.68 29.70 -7.88
C ARG A 203 -6.23 31.12 -8.05
N ALA A 204 -6.97 31.64 -7.06
CA ALA A 204 -7.54 32.98 -7.11
C ALA A 204 -6.48 34.11 -7.04
N ARG A 205 -5.27 33.80 -6.56
CA ARG A 205 -4.14 34.75 -6.44
C ARG A 205 -3.15 34.61 -7.58
N LEU A 206 -3.27 33.54 -8.37
CA LEU A 206 -2.39 33.27 -9.50
C LEU A 206 -3.01 33.79 -10.78
N LYS A 207 -2.20 34.37 -11.65
CA LYS A 207 -2.64 34.71 -13.01
C LYS A 207 -3.02 33.41 -13.73
N GLU A 208 -4.24 33.36 -14.27
CA GLU A 208 -4.78 32.18 -14.96
C GLU A 208 -4.80 30.93 -14.06
N GLY A 209 -5.00 31.10 -12.74
CA GLY A 209 -4.91 30.02 -11.77
C GLY A 209 -5.77 28.81 -12.08
N ASP A 210 -7.01 28.99 -12.56
CA ASP A 210 -7.86 27.86 -12.97
C ASP A 210 -7.23 27.04 -14.09
N GLN A 211 -6.67 27.70 -15.12
CA GLN A 211 -5.98 27.05 -16.23
C GLN A 211 -4.73 26.30 -15.74
N LEU A 212 -3.97 26.87 -14.80
CA LEU A 212 -2.82 26.21 -14.20
C LEU A 212 -3.20 24.94 -13.45
N VAL A 213 -4.34 24.93 -12.74
CA VAL A 213 -4.85 23.72 -12.08
C VAL A 213 -5.26 22.67 -13.11
N LEU A 214 -5.98 23.06 -14.17
CA LEU A 214 -6.37 22.14 -15.25
C LEU A 214 -5.16 21.47 -15.90
N VAL A 215 -4.12 22.26 -16.22
CA VAL A 215 -2.86 21.76 -16.77
C VAL A 215 -2.16 20.85 -15.77
N GLY A 216 -2.11 21.24 -14.48
CA GLY A 216 -1.49 20.47 -13.42
C GLY A 216 -2.12 19.08 -13.25
N TYR A 217 -3.45 18.99 -13.19
CA TYR A 217 -4.14 17.70 -13.15
C TYR A 217 -3.90 16.86 -14.41
N SER A 218 -3.95 17.46 -15.60
CA SER A 218 -3.68 16.75 -16.85
C SER A 218 -2.27 16.15 -16.87
N GLN A 219 -1.27 16.91 -16.41
CA GLN A 219 0.12 16.45 -16.30
C GLN A 219 0.26 15.33 -15.26
N LEU A 220 -0.36 15.48 -14.08
CA LEU A 220 -0.34 14.48 -13.02
C LEU A 220 -0.90 13.13 -13.51
N ILE A 221 -2.07 13.15 -14.15
CA ILE A 221 -2.72 11.95 -14.71
C ILE A 221 -1.87 11.33 -15.82
N THR A 222 -1.33 12.14 -16.73
CA THR A 222 -0.52 11.64 -17.85
C THR A 222 0.77 11.00 -17.36
N LYS A 223 1.46 11.64 -16.41
CA LYS A 223 2.73 11.19 -15.86
C LYS A 223 2.57 9.92 -15.01
N HIS A 224 1.52 9.88 -14.17
CA HIS A 224 1.30 8.79 -13.21
C HIS A 224 0.23 7.79 -13.64
N ARG A 225 0.04 7.58 -14.96
CA ARG A 225 -0.97 6.67 -15.50
C ARG A 225 -0.93 5.23 -14.96
N SER A 226 0.23 4.76 -14.52
CA SER A 226 0.40 3.42 -13.96
C SER A 226 0.35 3.40 -12.43
N SER A 227 0.16 4.53 -11.77
CA SER A 227 0.01 4.59 -10.32
C SER A 227 -1.28 3.89 -9.88
N LYS A 228 -1.22 3.24 -8.72
CA LYS A 228 -2.40 2.74 -8.00
C LYS A 228 -3.41 3.83 -7.62
N ASN A 229 -3.02 5.10 -7.66
CA ASN A 229 -3.87 6.24 -7.28
C ASN A 229 -4.54 6.92 -8.49
N ILE A 230 -4.37 6.40 -9.72
CA ILE A 230 -4.83 7.08 -10.93
C ILE A 230 -6.34 7.37 -10.90
N GLN A 231 -7.15 6.45 -10.37
CA GLN A 231 -8.60 6.63 -10.23
C GLN A 231 -8.93 7.78 -9.28
N ARG A 232 -8.19 7.91 -8.16
CA ARG A 232 -8.34 9.02 -7.22
C ARG A 232 -8.05 10.36 -7.91
N TYR A 233 -7.03 10.42 -8.75
CA TYR A 233 -6.69 11.66 -9.48
C TYR A 233 -7.72 12.05 -10.53
N LEU A 234 -8.33 11.07 -11.20
CA LEU A 234 -9.46 11.32 -12.10
C LEU A 234 -10.67 11.89 -11.34
N LEU A 235 -10.98 11.35 -10.15
CA LEU A 235 -12.04 11.88 -9.29
C LEU A 235 -11.74 13.31 -8.83
N ASP A 236 -10.54 13.55 -8.31
CA ASP A 236 -10.12 14.87 -7.84
C ASP A 236 -10.16 15.90 -8.99
N PHE A 237 -9.80 15.49 -10.20
CA PHE A 237 -9.87 16.37 -11.38
C PHE A 237 -11.33 16.66 -11.79
N GLY A 238 -12.20 15.65 -11.73
CA GLY A 238 -13.64 15.84 -11.93
C GLY A 238 -14.25 16.80 -10.90
N ASP A 239 -13.82 16.68 -9.63
CA ASP A 239 -14.27 17.56 -8.54
C ASP A 239 -13.88 19.01 -8.80
N PHE A 240 -12.69 19.24 -9.36
CA PHE A 240 -12.26 20.58 -9.75
C PHE A 240 -13.15 21.16 -10.86
N TYR A 241 -13.51 20.39 -11.88
CA TYR A 241 -14.48 20.84 -12.90
C TYR A 241 -15.86 21.15 -12.31
N VAL A 242 -16.36 20.33 -11.37
CA VAL A 242 -17.61 20.64 -10.66
C VAL A 242 -17.50 21.94 -9.87
N ARG A 243 -16.33 22.21 -9.27
CA ARG A 243 -16.08 23.48 -8.59
C ARG A 243 -16.14 24.66 -9.55
N LEU A 244 -15.49 24.58 -10.71
CA LEU A 244 -15.57 25.62 -11.75
C LEU A 244 -17.02 25.88 -12.19
N ALA A 245 -17.81 24.82 -12.37
CA ALA A 245 -19.23 24.95 -12.71
C ALA A 245 -20.04 25.67 -11.61
N LYS A 246 -19.77 25.37 -10.34
CA LYS A 246 -20.41 26.02 -9.18
C LYS A 246 -19.98 27.48 -9.03
N ASP A 247 -18.69 27.77 -9.21
CA ASP A 247 -18.16 29.14 -9.14
C ASP A 247 -18.80 29.99 -10.24
N TYR A 248 -18.89 29.45 -11.47
CA TYR A 248 -19.54 30.12 -12.59
C TYR A 248 -21.02 30.44 -12.28
N ALA A 249 -21.78 29.44 -11.81
CA ALA A 249 -23.19 29.63 -11.44
C ALA A 249 -23.41 30.52 -10.20
N SER A 250 -22.37 30.81 -9.43
CA SER A 250 -22.42 31.75 -8.31
C SER A 250 -22.08 33.18 -8.75
N GLN A 251 -21.30 33.33 -9.82
CA GLN A 251 -20.90 34.63 -10.39
C GLN A 251 -21.94 35.17 -11.37
N TYR A 252 -22.60 34.29 -12.12
CA TYR A 252 -23.60 34.62 -13.11
C TYR A 252 -24.93 34.02 -12.70
N ASP A 253 -25.97 34.86 -12.59
CA ASP A 253 -27.32 34.43 -12.27
C ASP A 253 -27.84 33.48 -13.36
N PRO A 254 -28.16 32.20 -13.05
CA PRO A 254 -28.66 31.25 -14.03
C PRO A 254 -29.98 31.65 -14.71
N GLU A 255 -30.77 32.56 -14.13
CA GLU A 255 -31.99 33.11 -14.76
C GLU A 255 -31.69 34.36 -15.62
N GLY A 256 -30.47 34.90 -15.51
CA GLY A 256 -30.06 36.13 -16.16
C GLY A 256 -29.48 35.95 -17.57
N LEU A 257 -29.63 36.96 -18.43
CA LEU A 257 -29.12 36.95 -19.81
C LEU A 257 -27.59 36.86 -19.93
N ALA A 258 -26.85 37.15 -18.86
CA ALA A 258 -25.39 37.07 -18.82
C ALA A 258 -24.88 35.63 -18.63
N PHE A 259 -25.76 34.67 -18.33
CA PHE A 259 -25.38 33.28 -18.14
C PHE A 259 -25.19 32.57 -19.49
N ASP A 260 -23.93 32.35 -19.88
CA ASP A 260 -23.63 31.46 -21.00
C ASP A 260 -23.71 29.99 -20.56
N PHE A 261 -24.82 29.34 -20.92
CA PHE A 261 -25.05 27.94 -20.62
C PHE A 261 -24.00 27.00 -21.23
N LYS A 262 -23.37 27.36 -22.36
CA LYS A 262 -22.37 26.52 -23.01
C LYS A 262 -21.11 26.38 -22.17
N ILE A 263 -20.67 27.46 -21.53
CA ILE A 263 -19.49 27.46 -20.64
C ILE A 263 -19.77 26.55 -19.43
N PHE A 264 -20.92 26.75 -18.79
CA PHE A 264 -21.35 25.91 -17.67
C PHE A 264 -21.42 24.42 -18.04
N ASP A 265 -22.10 24.10 -19.15
CA ASP A 265 -22.28 22.74 -19.64
C ASP A 265 -20.95 22.07 -19.99
N GLN A 266 -19.96 22.82 -20.49
CA GLN A 266 -18.63 22.29 -20.76
C GLN A 266 -17.91 21.81 -19.48
N PHE A 267 -18.00 22.57 -18.38
CA PHE A 267 -17.43 22.15 -17.10
C PHE A 267 -18.11 20.88 -16.57
N VAL A 268 -19.44 20.85 -16.59
CA VAL A 268 -20.23 19.69 -16.17
C VAL A 268 -19.90 18.44 -17.00
N LYS A 269 -19.86 18.57 -18.34
CA LYS A 269 -19.51 17.46 -19.24
C LYS A 269 -18.09 16.93 -18.99
N SER A 270 -17.14 17.83 -18.72
CA SER A 270 -15.76 17.45 -18.41
C SER A 270 -15.67 16.65 -17.11
N ALA A 271 -16.38 17.06 -16.06
CA ALA A 271 -16.49 16.30 -14.81
C ALA A 271 -17.14 14.92 -15.02
N LEU A 272 -18.28 14.88 -15.71
CA LEU A 272 -18.99 13.62 -15.99
C LEU A 272 -18.15 12.64 -16.79
N LYS A 273 -17.34 13.12 -17.74
CA LYS A 273 -16.41 12.28 -18.50
C LYS A 273 -15.40 11.58 -17.58
N LEU A 274 -14.76 12.33 -16.68
CA LEU A 274 -13.76 11.79 -15.74
C LEU A 274 -14.36 10.80 -14.75
N TYR A 275 -15.53 11.10 -14.18
CA TYR A 275 -16.21 10.16 -13.30
C TYR A 275 -16.64 8.90 -14.04
N SER A 276 -17.09 9.03 -15.29
CA SER A 276 -17.51 7.87 -16.09
C SER A 276 -16.34 6.93 -16.38
N GLU A 277 -15.14 7.47 -16.60
CA GLU A 277 -13.92 6.67 -16.78
C GLU A 277 -13.64 5.80 -15.55
N VAL A 278 -13.78 6.36 -14.34
CA VAL A 278 -13.61 5.61 -13.08
C VAL A 278 -14.76 4.62 -12.85
N ALA A 279 -16.00 5.03 -13.11
CA ALA A 279 -17.18 4.20 -12.89
C ALA A 279 -17.25 2.97 -13.81
N GLN A 280 -16.55 2.99 -14.95
CA GLN A 280 -16.47 1.85 -15.87
C GLN A 280 -15.40 0.82 -15.48
N GLN A 281 -14.52 1.14 -14.53
CA GLN A 281 -13.48 0.22 -14.09
C GLN A 281 -14.01 -0.74 -13.03
N ASP A 282 -13.76 -2.02 -13.22
CA ASP A 282 -14.14 -3.06 -12.27
C ASP A 282 -13.04 -3.29 -11.22
N GLY A 283 -13.47 -3.63 -9.99
CA GLY A 283 -12.56 -4.00 -8.90
C GLY A 283 -11.87 -2.82 -8.19
N VAL A 284 -12.19 -1.57 -8.53
CA VAL A 284 -11.67 -0.37 -7.85
C VAL A 284 -12.66 0.16 -6.80
N VAL A 285 -12.15 0.61 -5.66
CA VAL A 285 -12.99 1.11 -4.56
C VAL A 285 -13.64 2.46 -4.90
N GLU A 286 -13.00 3.24 -5.77
CA GLU A 286 -13.45 4.52 -6.29
C GLU A 286 -14.73 4.42 -7.14
N LYS A 287 -15.11 3.24 -7.63
CA LYS A 287 -16.26 3.05 -8.52
C LYS A 287 -17.57 3.56 -7.91
N LEU A 288 -17.83 3.22 -6.64
CA LEU A 288 -19.05 3.64 -5.93
C LEU A 288 -19.09 5.15 -5.73
N GLU A 289 -17.94 5.75 -5.40
CA GLU A 289 -17.80 7.19 -5.27
C GLU A 289 -18.05 7.90 -6.60
N ALA A 290 -17.50 7.37 -7.70
CA ALA A 290 -17.70 7.90 -9.04
C ALA A 290 -19.18 7.89 -9.45
N GLN A 291 -19.91 6.80 -9.17
CA GLN A 291 -21.35 6.69 -9.45
C GLN A 291 -22.16 7.75 -8.70
N GLY A 292 -21.92 7.91 -7.40
CA GLY A 292 -22.57 8.95 -6.60
C GLY A 292 -22.27 10.37 -7.11
N LYS A 293 -21.02 10.63 -7.52
CA LYS A 293 -20.62 11.91 -8.12
C LYS A 293 -21.29 12.16 -9.48
N ILE A 294 -21.49 11.13 -10.31
CA ILE A 294 -22.24 11.23 -11.58
C ILE A 294 -23.68 11.65 -11.32
N GLU A 295 -24.37 10.98 -10.39
CA GLU A 295 -25.76 11.29 -10.05
C GLU A 295 -25.91 12.71 -9.52
N ALA A 296 -25.05 13.11 -8.57
CA ALA A 296 -25.03 14.45 -8.01
C ALA A 296 -24.78 15.53 -9.10
N THR A 297 -23.85 15.26 -10.01
CA THR A 297 -23.50 16.20 -11.10
C THR A 297 -24.64 16.34 -12.12
N ARG A 298 -25.34 15.24 -12.44
CA ARG A 298 -26.54 15.27 -13.30
C ARG A 298 -27.68 16.05 -12.66
N GLY A 299 -27.94 15.84 -11.36
CA GLY A 299 -28.95 16.60 -10.63
C GLY A 299 -28.64 18.10 -10.61
N PHE A 300 -27.36 18.47 -10.46
CA PHE A 300 -26.91 19.85 -10.54
C PHE A 300 -27.15 20.47 -11.93
N LEU A 301 -26.81 19.74 -13.00
CA LEU A 301 -27.08 20.15 -14.39
C LEU A 301 -28.58 20.38 -14.63
N GLU A 302 -29.42 19.44 -14.19
CA GLU A 302 -30.86 19.53 -14.38
C GLU A 302 -31.44 20.74 -13.66
N LYS A 303 -31.00 21.01 -12.43
CA LYS A 303 -31.39 22.20 -11.67
C LYS A 303 -31.09 23.48 -12.47
N LEU A 304 -29.86 23.66 -12.96
CA LEU A 304 -29.52 24.88 -13.69
C LEU A 304 -30.20 24.97 -15.06
N THR A 305 -30.43 23.84 -15.71
CA THR A 305 -31.20 23.79 -16.96
C THR A 305 -32.63 24.29 -16.76
N ARG A 306 -33.24 24.05 -15.59
CA ARG A 306 -34.59 24.54 -15.27
C ARG A 306 -34.62 26.03 -14.99
N LEU A 307 -33.57 26.58 -14.35
CA LEU A 307 -33.47 28.01 -14.03
C LEU A 307 -33.20 28.85 -15.30
N ASN A 308 -32.42 28.33 -16.25
CA ASN A 308 -32.10 29.04 -17.49
C ASN A 308 -33.22 29.02 -18.55
N ARG A 309 -34.43 28.56 -18.23
CA ARG A 309 -35.57 28.51 -19.16
C ARG A 309 -36.40 29.79 -19.07
#